data_AF-A0A7V3UVS6-F1
#
_entry.id   AF-A0A7V3UVS6-F1
#
_cell.length_a   1.000
_cell.length_b   1.000
_cell.length_c   1.000
_cell.angle_alpha   90.00
_cell.angle_beta   90.00
_cell.angle_gamma   90.00
#
_symmetry.space_group_name_H-M   'P 1'
#
loop_
_entity.id
_entity.type
_entity.pdbx_description
1 polymer ?
#
loop_
_entity_poly.entity_id
_entity_poly.type
_entity_poly.pdbx_seq_one_letter_code
_entity_poly.pdbx_strand_id
1 'polypeptide(L)'
;QISQLPQIYTNFGIDFIMFYRGVNSLDSPKAEFIWEGADGTQVIASRFSTMPRYNFYFYIYRPVLFNEFSSTIKFDWDRESLLFHFADQNFYREDYFNPKPADTYFKENIKPQVEKIIKDQVEDFTTPNVIWMEGHDSSGPHIGTVRMIEDIKREFPELNVIHSTLEDYAEAVKQTIDIKKLKLVKGERRSTQFDLRSGNLYGYTTSARMDLKIKNFDCERWLQFYAEPLYNFASILGLDTNDRYLELAWKLLVQNSSHDSIGGCSLDQVHEDMISRFKQVKEISTGLISKALQFIVSNGKFLEKKKADENYLVCFNPSSYKRDEIVPFVIDIPVEFDKGSFRLIDLSENEMNVQISKVENAQPVLEQMIDRPMYVDVKRYFGYAELKSIPQVGSKTFIIIPEKNKTSKEKLASKIRDRLILENDYLKI
;
A
#
# COMPACT_ATOMS: atom_id res chain seq x y z
N GLN A 1 -12.31 3.19 -7.58
CA GLN A 1 -11.84 1.79 -7.67
C GLN A 1 -11.03 1.60 -8.94
N ILE A 2 -9.89 0.88 -8.86
CA ILE A 2 -9.05 0.57 -10.03
C ILE A 2 -9.75 -0.43 -10.95
N SER A 3 -9.45 -0.38 -12.25
CA SER A 3 -10.11 -1.24 -13.25
C SER A 3 -9.77 -2.73 -13.12
N GLN A 4 -8.73 -3.09 -12.38
CA GLN A 4 -8.30 -4.48 -12.21
C GLN A 4 -8.97 -5.19 -11.03
N LEU A 5 -9.84 -4.55 -10.25
CA LEU A 5 -10.48 -5.24 -9.12
C LEU A 5 -11.28 -6.48 -9.53
N PRO A 6 -12.06 -6.51 -10.63
CA PRO A 6 -12.72 -7.74 -11.08
C PRO A 6 -11.74 -8.90 -11.27
N GLN A 7 -10.61 -8.65 -11.94
CA GLN A 7 -9.55 -9.63 -12.14
C GLN A 7 -8.91 -10.07 -10.82
N ILE A 8 -8.49 -9.11 -10.00
CA ILE A 8 -7.79 -9.38 -8.73
C ILE A 8 -8.67 -10.22 -7.81
N TYR A 9 -9.93 -9.82 -7.60
CA TYR A 9 -10.85 -10.50 -6.68
C TYR A 9 -11.24 -11.89 -7.20
N THR A 10 -11.46 -12.05 -8.50
CA THR A 10 -11.74 -13.38 -9.09
C THR A 10 -10.57 -14.35 -8.86
N ASN A 11 -9.33 -13.89 -8.94
CA ASN A 11 -8.14 -14.71 -8.64
C ASN A 11 -8.05 -15.14 -7.16
N PHE A 12 -8.78 -14.47 -6.25
CA PHE A 12 -8.93 -14.85 -4.85
C PHE A 12 -10.26 -15.57 -4.56
N GLY A 13 -11.03 -15.95 -5.59
CA GLY A 13 -12.32 -16.63 -5.42
C GLY A 13 -13.46 -15.72 -4.97
N ILE A 14 -13.31 -14.39 -5.09
CA ILE A 14 -14.34 -13.40 -4.76
C ILE A 14 -15.09 -13.04 -6.05
N ASP A 15 -16.34 -13.47 -6.15
CA ASP A 15 -17.18 -13.38 -7.36
C ASP A 15 -18.31 -12.33 -7.28
N PHE A 16 -18.44 -11.66 -6.14
CA PHE A 16 -19.42 -10.60 -5.89
C PHE A 16 -18.76 -9.42 -5.18
N ILE A 17 -18.87 -8.22 -5.75
CA ILE A 17 -18.16 -7.03 -5.25
C ILE A 17 -19.14 -5.96 -4.77
N MET A 18 -18.97 -5.52 -3.53
CA MET A 18 -19.76 -4.44 -2.98
C MET A 18 -18.92 -3.19 -2.73
N PHE A 19 -19.38 -2.02 -3.18
CA PHE A 19 -18.75 -0.74 -2.88
C PHE A 19 -19.74 0.41 -3.09
N TYR A 20 -19.46 1.58 -2.50
CA TYR A 20 -20.41 2.69 -2.47
C TYR A 20 -19.90 4.02 -3.07
N ARG A 21 -18.64 4.08 -3.49
CA ARG A 21 -18.04 5.25 -4.15
C ARG A 21 -17.51 4.87 -5.51
N GLY A 22 -17.76 5.73 -6.51
CA GLY A 22 -17.22 5.57 -7.86
C GLY A 22 -18.19 5.01 -8.88
N VAL A 23 -19.45 4.76 -8.51
CA VAL A 23 -20.56 4.39 -9.40
C VAL A 23 -21.78 5.19 -8.97
N ASN A 24 -22.35 5.96 -9.89
CA ASN A 24 -23.59 6.68 -9.67
C ASN A 24 -24.69 6.17 -10.61
N SER A 25 -25.89 6.77 -10.53
CA SER A 25 -27.04 6.35 -11.34
C SER A 25 -26.90 6.59 -12.84
N LEU A 26 -25.92 7.40 -13.29
CA LEU A 26 -25.58 7.55 -14.71
C LEU A 26 -24.79 6.36 -15.24
N ASP A 27 -23.91 5.76 -14.41
CA ASP A 27 -23.18 4.54 -14.77
C ASP A 27 -24.11 3.33 -14.82
N SER A 28 -24.87 3.15 -13.73
CA SER A 28 -25.83 2.06 -13.57
C SER A 28 -27.10 2.59 -12.91
N PRO A 29 -28.26 2.54 -13.59
CA PRO A 29 -29.52 3.03 -13.04
C PRO A 29 -30.02 2.19 -11.86
N LYS A 30 -29.49 0.97 -11.67
CA LYS A 30 -29.83 0.04 -10.59
C LYS A 30 -28.60 -0.28 -9.73
N ALA A 31 -28.84 -0.87 -8.56
CA ALA A 31 -27.81 -1.18 -7.58
C ALA A 31 -26.83 -2.25 -8.08
N GLU A 32 -27.35 -3.32 -8.69
CA GLU A 32 -26.54 -4.38 -9.28
C GLU A 32 -26.21 -4.11 -10.75
N PHE A 33 -24.99 -4.47 -11.13
CA PHE A 33 -24.47 -4.34 -12.49
C PHE A 33 -23.36 -5.37 -12.73
N ILE A 34 -23.01 -5.60 -14.00
CA ILE A 34 -21.81 -6.35 -14.35
C ILE A 34 -20.65 -5.37 -14.48
N TRP A 35 -19.60 -5.58 -13.70
CA TRP A 35 -18.36 -4.83 -13.80
C TRP A 35 -17.32 -5.60 -14.60
N GLU A 36 -16.94 -5.05 -15.75
CA GLU A 36 -15.86 -5.56 -16.60
C GLU A 36 -14.54 -4.83 -16.31
N GLY A 37 -13.53 -5.62 -15.93
CA GLY A 37 -12.16 -5.17 -15.72
C GLY A 37 -11.43 -4.86 -17.01
N ALA A 38 -10.21 -4.30 -16.92
CA ALA A 38 -9.44 -3.90 -18.09
C ALA A 38 -8.98 -5.11 -18.94
N ASP A 39 -8.91 -6.29 -18.33
CA ASP A 39 -8.59 -7.57 -18.97
C ASP A 39 -9.82 -8.30 -19.54
N GLY A 40 -11.02 -7.74 -19.38
CA GLY A 40 -12.28 -8.36 -19.79
C GLY A 40 -12.90 -9.29 -18.74
N THR A 41 -12.28 -9.48 -17.56
CA THR A 41 -12.90 -10.24 -16.47
C THR A 41 -14.18 -9.54 -16.02
N GLN A 42 -15.28 -10.28 -15.96
CA GLN A 42 -16.60 -9.77 -15.57
C GLN A 42 -17.04 -10.36 -14.23
N VAL A 43 -17.54 -9.50 -13.35
CA VAL A 43 -18.03 -9.89 -12.02
C VAL A 43 -19.30 -9.11 -11.69
N ILE A 44 -20.17 -9.73 -10.90
CA ILE A 44 -21.36 -9.05 -10.38
C ILE A 44 -20.91 -8.06 -9.31
N ALA A 45 -21.34 -6.81 -9.44
CA ALA A 45 -21.07 -5.78 -8.47
C ALA A 45 -22.38 -5.12 -8.00
N SER A 46 -22.38 -4.65 -6.76
CA SER A 46 -23.53 -4.01 -6.14
C SER A 46 -23.10 -2.76 -5.37
N ARG A 47 -23.89 -1.68 -5.51
CA ARG A 47 -23.87 -0.56 -4.54
C ARG A 47 -24.96 -0.74 -3.48
N PHE A 48 -24.87 -0.01 -2.39
CA PHE A 48 -25.75 -0.13 -1.21
C PHE A 48 -26.97 0.81 -1.26
N SER A 49 -27.47 1.12 -2.45
CA SER A 49 -28.52 2.12 -2.68
C SER A 49 -28.22 3.54 -2.15
N THR A 50 -29.22 4.27 -1.63
CA THR A 50 -29.09 5.62 -1.07
C THR A 50 -28.55 5.60 0.35
N MET A 51 -27.93 6.70 0.81
CA MET A 51 -27.19 6.72 2.10
C MET A 51 -26.25 5.51 2.23
N PRO A 52 -25.46 5.21 1.18
CA PRO A 52 -24.82 3.92 1.07
C PRO A 52 -23.76 3.78 2.17
N ARG A 53 -23.69 2.57 2.75
CA ARG A 53 -22.99 2.19 3.99
C ARG A 53 -23.83 2.28 5.28
N TYR A 54 -24.84 3.15 5.37
CA TYR A 54 -25.48 3.53 6.65
C TYR A 54 -27.01 3.68 6.60
N ASN A 55 -27.66 3.10 5.59
CA ASN A 55 -29.08 3.30 5.35
C ASN A 55 -29.95 2.87 6.54
N PHE A 56 -29.81 1.64 7.07
CA PHE A 56 -30.57 1.25 8.27
C PHE A 56 -30.27 2.17 9.45
N TYR A 57 -28.99 2.54 9.60
CA TYR A 57 -28.54 3.37 10.71
C TYR A 57 -29.24 4.74 10.74
N PHE A 58 -29.29 5.44 9.60
CA PHE A 58 -29.90 6.77 9.53
C PHE A 58 -31.42 6.76 9.35
N TYR A 59 -31.98 5.78 8.66
CA TYR A 59 -33.42 5.72 8.45
C TYR A 59 -34.13 5.16 9.68
N ILE A 60 -33.62 4.11 10.31
CA ILE A 60 -34.36 3.37 11.35
C ILE A 60 -33.67 3.48 12.71
N TYR A 61 -32.40 3.09 12.82
CA TYR A 61 -31.72 2.96 14.10
C TYR A 61 -31.69 4.26 14.91
N ARG A 62 -31.21 5.36 14.31
CA ARG A 62 -31.13 6.66 15.00
C ARG A 62 -32.50 7.26 15.32
N PRO A 63 -33.50 7.25 14.42
CA PRO A 63 -34.84 7.71 14.77
C PRO A 63 -35.49 6.88 15.88
N VAL A 64 -35.30 5.56 15.89
CA VAL A 64 -35.95 4.70 16.87
C VAL A 64 -35.25 4.74 18.22
N LEU A 65 -33.90 4.73 18.30
CA LEU A 65 -33.25 4.78 19.61
C LEU A 65 -33.14 6.19 20.16
N PHE A 66 -32.89 7.17 19.31
CA PHE A 66 -32.46 8.49 19.77
C PHE A 66 -33.41 9.62 19.38
N ASN A 67 -34.44 9.34 18.58
CA ASN A 67 -35.29 10.34 17.95
C ASN A 67 -34.47 11.37 17.14
N GLU A 68 -33.38 10.90 16.51
CA GLU A 68 -32.46 11.72 15.73
C GLU A 68 -32.50 11.31 14.26
N PHE A 69 -32.35 12.30 13.38
CA PHE A 69 -32.45 12.11 11.93
C PHE A 69 -31.13 12.46 11.25
N SER A 70 -31.02 12.24 9.94
CA SER A 70 -29.77 12.49 9.18
C SER A 70 -29.27 13.95 9.25
N SER A 71 -30.16 14.91 9.54
CA SER A 71 -29.81 16.32 9.76
C SER A 71 -29.29 16.60 11.16
N THR A 72 -29.48 15.70 12.12
CA THR A 72 -29.06 15.87 13.51
C THR A 72 -27.56 15.59 13.64
N ILE A 73 -26.78 16.65 13.42
CA ILE A 73 -25.30 16.63 13.47
C ILE A 73 -24.71 17.34 14.69
N LYS A 74 -25.56 18.01 15.48
CA LYS A 74 -25.16 18.73 16.70
C LYS A 74 -25.79 18.03 17.90
N PHE A 75 -25.01 17.87 18.97
CA PHE A 75 -25.51 17.39 20.25
C PHE A 75 -26.44 18.43 20.90
N ASP A 76 -27.56 17.96 21.43
CA ASP A 76 -28.52 18.77 22.19
C ASP A 76 -28.20 18.68 23.68
N TRP A 77 -27.87 19.82 24.29
CA TRP A 77 -27.50 19.90 25.71
C TRP A 77 -28.67 19.63 26.65
N ASP A 78 -29.91 19.77 26.18
CA ASP A 78 -31.11 19.49 26.98
C ASP A 78 -31.45 18.00 27.00
N ARG A 79 -30.72 17.17 26.25
CA ARG A 79 -30.90 15.72 26.21
C ARG A 79 -30.38 15.07 27.51
N GLU A 80 -31.17 14.15 28.06
CA GLU A 80 -30.75 13.34 29.20
C GLU A 80 -29.57 12.43 28.83
N SER A 81 -28.34 12.89 29.08
CA SER A 81 -27.13 12.20 28.68
C SER A 81 -25.96 12.64 29.55
N LEU A 82 -25.08 11.71 29.89
CA LEU A 82 -23.84 12.03 30.60
C LEU A 82 -22.73 12.30 29.58
N LEU A 83 -22.21 13.51 29.54
CA LEU A 83 -21.03 13.85 28.75
C LEU A 83 -19.77 13.84 29.63
N PHE A 84 -18.71 13.22 29.12
CA PHE A 84 -17.40 13.14 29.73
C PHE A 84 -16.36 13.76 28.81
N HIS A 85 -15.49 14.61 29.36
CA HIS A 85 -14.37 15.22 28.65
C HIS A 85 -13.31 15.63 29.67
N PHE A 86 -12.03 15.50 29.29
CA PHE A 86 -10.93 15.89 30.17
C PHE A 86 -10.78 17.41 30.26
N ALA A 87 -10.58 17.94 31.46
CA ALA A 87 -10.44 19.39 31.67
C ALA A 87 -8.99 19.85 31.86
N ASP A 88 -8.02 18.94 31.83
CA ASP A 88 -6.62 19.28 32.05
C ASP A 88 -5.92 19.76 30.77
N GLN A 89 -4.77 20.43 30.94
CA GLN A 89 -4.04 21.06 29.83
C GLN A 89 -3.51 20.07 28.79
N ASN A 90 -3.40 18.77 29.10
CA ASN A 90 -2.89 17.79 28.15
C ASN A 90 -4.00 17.25 27.24
N PHE A 91 -5.23 17.12 27.75
CA PHE A 91 -6.33 16.44 27.05
C PHE A 91 -7.53 17.34 26.71
N TYR A 92 -7.44 18.65 26.93
CA TYR A 92 -8.56 19.57 26.65
C TYR A 92 -8.99 19.67 25.18
N ARG A 93 -8.19 19.13 24.24
CA ARG A 93 -8.49 19.09 22.80
C ARG A 93 -9.09 17.77 22.33
N GLU A 94 -9.17 16.78 23.21
CA GLU A 94 -9.76 15.48 22.89
C GLU A 94 -11.27 15.59 22.70
N ASP A 95 -11.89 14.56 22.15
CA ASP A 95 -13.33 14.55 21.91
C ASP A 95 -14.14 14.34 23.20
N TYR A 96 -15.42 14.74 23.17
CA TYR A 96 -16.39 14.37 24.19
C TYR A 96 -16.81 12.92 24.04
N PHE A 97 -16.95 12.21 25.16
CA PHE A 97 -17.49 10.85 25.23
C PHE A 97 -18.83 10.84 25.94
N ASN A 98 -19.69 9.91 25.55
CA ASN A 98 -20.95 9.65 26.22
C ASN A 98 -20.91 8.25 26.87
N PRO A 99 -20.36 8.11 28.09
CA PRO A 99 -20.22 6.80 28.72
C PRO A 99 -21.57 6.21 29.18
N LYS A 100 -22.62 7.03 29.27
CA LYS A 100 -23.96 6.60 29.67
C LYS A 100 -25.00 7.29 28.78
N PRO A 101 -25.17 6.82 27.53
CA PRO A 101 -26.20 7.37 26.65
C PRO A 101 -27.60 7.07 27.21
N ALA A 102 -28.58 7.90 26.83
CA ALA A 102 -29.97 7.66 27.14
C ALA A 102 -30.42 6.29 26.60
N ASP A 103 -31.08 5.48 27.44
CA ASP A 103 -31.72 4.24 27.01
C ASP A 103 -33.15 4.54 26.56
N THR A 104 -33.27 5.06 25.34
CA THR A 104 -34.54 5.50 24.75
C THR A 104 -34.99 4.58 23.61
N TYR A 105 -36.30 4.49 23.39
CA TYR A 105 -36.88 3.67 22.32
C TYR A 105 -38.23 4.22 21.86
N PHE A 106 -38.23 4.89 20.71
CA PHE A 106 -39.37 5.56 20.08
C PHE A 106 -40.00 4.63 19.04
N LYS A 107 -40.84 3.70 19.50
CA LYS A 107 -41.49 2.69 18.64
C LYS A 107 -42.36 3.33 17.55
N GLU A 108 -42.95 4.48 17.82
CA GLU A 108 -43.73 5.27 16.88
C GLU A 108 -42.97 5.65 15.60
N ASN A 109 -41.63 5.69 15.66
CA ASN A 109 -40.79 5.98 14.49
C ASN A 109 -40.58 4.77 13.57
N ILE A 110 -40.85 3.53 14.02
CA ILE A 110 -40.63 2.32 13.19
C ILE A 110 -41.40 2.40 11.88
N LYS A 111 -42.72 2.54 11.96
CA LYS A 111 -43.60 2.53 10.77
C LYS A 111 -43.24 3.61 9.73
N PRO A 112 -43.22 4.91 10.06
CA PRO A 112 -42.92 5.94 9.08
C PRO A 112 -41.51 5.81 8.48
N GLN A 113 -40.54 5.31 9.25
CA GLN A 113 -39.17 5.16 8.74
C GLN A 113 -38.96 3.94 7.85
N VAL A 114 -39.62 2.81 8.16
CA VAL A 114 -39.61 1.63 7.29
C VAL A 114 -40.31 1.94 5.96
N GLU A 115 -41.46 2.60 5.99
CA GLU A 115 -42.15 3.07 4.77
C GLU A 115 -41.23 4.00 3.95
N LYS A 116 -40.48 4.87 4.62
CA LYS A 116 -39.55 5.80 3.97
C LYS A 116 -38.37 5.08 3.32
N ILE A 117 -37.67 4.17 4.00
CA ILE A 117 -36.53 3.46 3.41
C ILE A 117 -36.97 2.55 2.26
N ILE A 118 -38.17 1.94 2.37
CA ILE A 118 -38.76 1.16 1.28
C ILE A 118 -38.95 2.02 0.04
N LYS A 119 -39.63 3.16 0.19
CA LYS A 119 -39.88 4.12 -0.90
C LYS A 119 -38.58 4.60 -1.55
N ASP A 120 -37.55 4.87 -0.76
CA ASP A 120 -36.31 5.46 -1.23
C ASP A 120 -35.34 4.44 -1.88
N GLN A 121 -35.46 3.13 -1.55
CA GLN A 121 -34.44 2.14 -1.89
C GLN A 121 -34.90 0.90 -2.64
N VAL A 122 -36.12 0.39 -2.40
CA VAL A 122 -36.51 -0.95 -2.92
C VAL A 122 -36.46 -0.99 -4.45
N GLU A 123 -36.92 0.07 -5.11
CA GLU A 123 -36.90 0.19 -6.58
C GLU A 123 -35.49 0.40 -7.17
N ASP A 124 -34.46 0.48 -6.34
CA ASP A 124 -33.09 0.63 -6.81
C ASP A 124 -32.42 -0.73 -7.06
N PHE A 125 -32.85 -1.77 -6.35
CA PHE A 125 -32.35 -3.14 -6.49
C PHE A 125 -33.00 -3.84 -7.70
N THR A 126 -32.28 -4.80 -8.27
CA THR A 126 -32.73 -5.65 -9.39
C THR A 126 -33.32 -6.99 -8.94
N THR A 127 -33.20 -7.29 -7.64
CA THR A 127 -33.67 -8.53 -7.01
C THR A 127 -34.61 -8.19 -5.84
N PRO A 128 -35.40 -9.15 -5.34
CA PRO A 128 -36.20 -8.93 -4.13
C PRO A 128 -35.36 -8.84 -2.85
N ASN A 129 -34.05 -9.11 -2.92
CA ASN A 129 -33.14 -9.03 -1.78
C ASN A 129 -32.62 -7.61 -1.62
N VAL A 130 -32.95 -6.98 -0.50
CA VAL A 130 -32.61 -5.58 -0.19
C VAL A 130 -31.68 -5.56 1.02
N ILE A 131 -30.61 -4.77 0.94
CA ILE A 131 -29.64 -4.63 2.04
C ILE A 131 -29.87 -3.36 2.85
N TRP A 132 -29.97 -3.52 4.16
CA TRP A 132 -30.07 -2.45 5.15
C TRP A 132 -28.89 -2.58 6.13
N MET A 133 -27.88 -1.72 5.96
CA MET A 133 -26.64 -1.66 6.71
C MET A 133 -26.81 -0.96 8.06
N GLU A 134 -26.66 -1.72 9.14
CA GLU A 134 -26.64 -1.24 10.51
C GLU A 134 -25.20 -0.90 10.93
N GLY A 135 -25.00 0.31 11.46
CA GLY A 135 -23.70 0.81 11.91
C GLY A 135 -23.29 2.14 11.29
N HIS A 136 -22.30 2.78 11.91
CA HIS A 136 -21.58 3.96 11.44
C HIS A 136 -20.08 3.84 11.75
N ASP A 137 -19.27 4.79 11.28
CA ASP A 137 -17.86 4.94 11.70
C ASP A 137 -17.78 4.91 13.23
N SER A 138 -17.02 3.96 13.75
CA SER A 138 -16.76 3.76 15.19
C SER A 138 -18.02 3.49 16.06
N SER A 139 -19.12 2.99 15.48
CA SER A 139 -20.28 2.56 16.27
C SER A 139 -20.11 1.14 16.83
N GLY A 140 -20.57 0.92 18.07
CA GLY A 140 -20.69 -0.41 18.67
C GLY A 140 -22.08 -1.05 18.48
N PRO A 141 -22.21 -2.37 18.70
CA PRO A 141 -23.49 -3.07 18.61
C PRO A 141 -24.44 -2.64 19.74
N HIS A 142 -25.75 -2.69 19.49
CA HIS A 142 -26.77 -2.34 20.47
C HIS A 142 -27.93 -3.33 20.51
N ILE A 143 -28.38 -3.71 21.71
CA ILE A 143 -29.45 -4.71 21.90
C ILE A 143 -30.79 -4.26 21.29
N GLY A 144 -31.01 -2.95 21.20
CA GLY A 144 -32.18 -2.35 20.56
C GLY A 144 -32.36 -2.76 19.09
N THR A 145 -31.29 -3.14 18.38
CA THR A 145 -31.39 -3.62 16.98
C THR A 145 -32.23 -4.89 16.88
N VAL A 146 -32.12 -5.82 17.83
CA VAL A 146 -32.95 -7.04 17.88
C VAL A 146 -34.43 -6.67 18.06
N ARG A 147 -34.70 -5.77 19.01
CA ARG A 147 -36.06 -5.27 19.29
C ARG A 147 -36.66 -4.57 18.08
N MET A 148 -35.88 -3.77 17.35
CA MET A 148 -36.34 -3.13 16.11
C MET A 148 -36.74 -4.15 15.06
N ILE A 149 -35.92 -5.18 14.84
CA ILE A 149 -36.24 -6.22 13.85
C ILE A 149 -37.55 -6.93 14.20
N GLU A 150 -37.77 -7.24 15.49
CA GLU A 150 -39.03 -7.82 15.96
C GLU A 150 -40.23 -6.87 15.77
N ASP A 151 -40.06 -5.58 16.07
CA ASP A 151 -41.10 -4.58 15.84
C ASP A 151 -41.41 -4.41 14.34
N ILE A 152 -40.40 -4.36 13.47
CA ILE A 152 -40.60 -4.27 12.02
C ILE A 152 -41.37 -5.50 11.52
N LYS A 153 -41.00 -6.71 11.94
CA LYS A 153 -41.72 -7.94 11.57
C LYS A 153 -43.19 -7.94 12.03
N ARG A 154 -43.49 -7.32 13.17
CA ARG A 154 -44.86 -7.22 13.68
C ARG A 154 -45.70 -6.19 12.91
N GLU A 155 -45.11 -5.04 12.59
CA GLU A 155 -45.79 -3.94 11.90
C GLU A 155 -45.93 -4.19 10.38
N PHE A 156 -44.99 -4.94 9.79
CA PHE A 156 -44.92 -5.25 8.36
C PHE A 156 -44.76 -6.77 8.14
N PRO A 157 -45.81 -7.57 8.41
CA PRO A 157 -45.76 -9.03 8.30
C PRO A 157 -45.47 -9.56 6.89
N GLU A 158 -45.64 -8.73 5.87
CA GLU A 158 -45.30 -9.02 4.47
C GLU A 158 -43.79 -8.94 4.18
N LEU A 159 -43.01 -8.28 5.04
CA LEU A 159 -41.56 -8.15 4.87
C LEU A 159 -40.83 -9.32 5.54
N ASN A 160 -39.98 -10.00 4.79
CA ASN A 160 -39.04 -10.98 5.35
C ASN A 160 -37.75 -10.29 5.83
N VAL A 161 -37.84 -9.56 6.94
CA VAL A 161 -36.67 -8.87 7.52
C VAL A 161 -35.82 -9.85 8.31
N ILE A 162 -34.54 -9.99 7.98
CA ILE A 162 -33.62 -10.89 8.67
C ILE A 162 -32.36 -10.14 9.11
N HIS A 163 -31.84 -10.50 10.29
CA HIS A 163 -30.48 -10.13 10.67
C HIS A 163 -29.54 -11.10 9.97
N SER A 164 -28.65 -10.61 9.11
CA SER A 164 -27.89 -11.46 8.18
C SER A 164 -26.45 -10.96 8.03
N THR A 165 -25.69 -11.59 7.14
CA THR A 165 -24.29 -11.31 6.83
C THR A 165 -24.16 -10.80 5.39
N LEU A 166 -23.01 -10.22 5.05
CA LEU A 166 -22.76 -9.79 3.66
C LEU A 166 -22.62 -10.99 2.72
N GLU A 167 -22.12 -12.11 3.24
CA GLU A 167 -21.97 -13.38 2.56
C GLU A 167 -23.34 -13.97 2.19
N ASP A 168 -24.27 -14.05 3.14
CA ASP A 168 -25.63 -14.52 2.90
C ASP A 168 -26.38 -13.60 1.92
N TYR A 169 -26.20 -12.28 2.05
CA TYR A 169 -26.80 -11.31 1.11
C TYR A 169 -26.25 -11.51 -0.31
N ALA A 170 -24.93 -11.62 -0.46
CA ALA A 170 -24.31 -11.84 -1.77
C ALA A 170 -24.83 -13.13 -2.42
N GLU A 171 -24.96 -14.21 -1.65
CA GLU A 171 -25.50 -15.48 -2.14
C GLU A 171 -26.99 -15.36 -2.53
N ALA A 172 -27.82 -14.72 -1.71
CA ALA A 172 -29.24 -14.50 -2.03
C ALA A 172 -29.45 -13.66 -3.30
N VAL A 173 -28.62 -12.62 -3.50
CA VAL A 173 -28.61 -11.84 -4.73
C VAL A 173 -28.21 -12.73 -5.91
N LYS A 174 -27.10 -13.47 -5.82
CA LYS A 174 -26.63 -14.36 -6.90
C LYS A 174 -27.68 -15.40 -7.31
N GLN A 175 -28.48 -15.90 -6.38
CA GLN A 175 -29.54 -16.89 -6.66
C GLN A 175 -30.75 -16.33 -7.41
N THR A 176 -31.00 -15.03 -7.33
CA THR A 176 -32.23 -14.39 -7.83
C THR A 176 -32.00 -13.38 -8.94
N ILE A 177 -30.75 -13.00 -9.19
CA ILE A 177 -30.38 -11.98 -10.16
C ILE A 177 -30.54 -12.46 -11.61
N ASP A 178 -31.16 -11.63 -12.45
CA ASP A 178 -31.22 -11.84 -13.90
C ASP A 178 -30.05 -11.14 -14.58
N ILE A 179 -28.94 -11.85 -14.75
CA ILE A 179 -27.69 -11.35 -15.35
C ILE A 179 -27.94 -10.65 -16.70
N LYS A 180 -28.91 -11.10 -17.49
CA LYS A 180 -29.20 -10.55 -18.83
C LYS A 180 -29.78 -9.13 -18.76
N LYS A 181 -30.34 -8.73 -17.62
CA LYS A 181 -30.90 -7.39 -17.41
C LYS A 181 -29.91 -6.40 -16.79
N LEU A 182 -28.76 -6.89 -16.33
CA LEU A 182 -27.77 -6.05 -15.67
C LEU A 182 -27.06 -5.14 -16.67
N LYS A 183 -26.82 -3.90 -16.25
CA LYS A 183 -26.01 -2.96 -17.02
C LYS A 183 -24.56 -3.44 -17.03
N LEU A 184 -23.95 -3.50 -18.21
CA LEU A 184 -22.51 -3.67 -18.33
C LEU A 184 -21.80 -2.33 -18.09
N VAL A 185 -20.88 -2.32 -17.14
CA VAL A 185 -20.10 -1.16 -16.70
C VAL A 185 -18.62 -1.51 -16.85
N LYS A 186 -17.86 -0.72 -17.62
CA LYS A 186 -16.47 -1.03 -17.98
C LYS A 186 -15.47 -0.07 -17.35
N GLY A 187 -14.28 -0.55 -17.01
CA GLY A 187 -13.18 0.31 -16.60
C GLY A 187 -13.24 0.76 -15.14
N GLU A 188 -12.43 1.77 -14.79
CA GLU A 188 -12.32 2.30 -13.44
C GLU A 188 -13.65 2.87 -12.90
N ARG A 189 -13.86 2.73 -11.60
CA ARG A 189 -15.04 3.28 -10.91
C ARG A 189 -14.62 4.57 -10.22
N ARG A 190 -14.71 5.68 -10.96
CA ARG A 190 -14.31 7.04 -10.54
C ARG A 190 -15.40 8.07 -10.79
N SER A 191 -16.66 7.64 -10.82
CA SER A 191 -17.78 8.57 -10.94
C SER A 191 -18.04 9.30 -9.62
N THR A 192 -18.10 10.63 -9.69
CA THR A 192 -18.40 11.48 -8.54
C THR A 192 -19.86 11.38 -8.14
N GLN A 193 -20.20 11.98 -7.00
CA GLN A 193 -21.59 12.11 -6.57
C GLN A 193 -22.43 12.81 -7.64
N PHE A 194 -23.56 12.19 -7.99
CA PHE A 194 -24.59 12.75 -8.87
C PHE A 194 -25.93 12.81 -8.14
N ASP A 195 -26.22 11.79 -7.33
CA ASP A 195 -27.38 11.69 -6.46
C ASP A 195 -27.00 11.08 -5.09
N LEU A 196 -28.00 10.75 -4.27
CA LEU A 196 -27.80 10.15 -2.95
C LEU A 196 -27.29 8.70 -2.98
N ARG A 197 -27.12 8.09 -4.15
CA ARG A 197 -26.68 6.70 -4.33
C ARG A 197 -25.17 6.54 -4.44
N SER A 198 -24.44 7.64 -4.57
CA SER A 198 -22.97 7.67 -4.59
C SER A 198 -22.42 8.76 -3.68
N GLY A 199 -21.32 8.47 -3.00
CA GLY A 199 -20.56 9.49 -2.27
C GLY A 199 -19.61 10.29 -3.16
N ASN A 200 -19.09 11.40 -2.62
CA ASN A 200 -18.02 12.18 -3.24
C ASN A 200 -16.73 11.37 -3.40
N LEU A 201 -15.91 11.74 -4.39
CA LEU A 201 -14.57 11.19 -4.58
C LEU A 201 -13.56 12.19 -4.06
N TYR A 202 -12.94 11.89 -2.93
CA TYR A 202 -11.97 12.74 -2.24
C TYR A 202 -10.59 12.68 -2.90
N GLY A 203 -10.52 13.08 -4.17
CA GLY A 203 -9.31 12.96 -5.00
C GLY A 203 -8.09 13.71 -4.45
N TYR A 204 -8.30 14.76 -3.66
CA TYR A 204 -7.23 15.56 -3.04
C TYR A 204 -6.37 14.78 -2.03
N THR A 205 -6.83 13.61 -1.56
CA THR A 205 -6.05 12.71 -0.69
C THR A 205 -4.76 12.20 -1.36
N THR A 206 -4.69 12.22 -2.70
CA THR A 206 -3.48 11.82 -3.44
C THR A 206 -2.31 12.78 -3.22
N SER A 207 -2.58 14.06 -2.96
CA SER A 207 -1.56 15.08 -2.70
C SER A 207 -1.34 15.41 -1.22
N ALA A 208 -2.27 15.02 -0.34
CA ALA A 208 -2.14 15.23 1.10
C ALA A 208 -0.95 14.46 1.65
N ARG A 209 -0.06 15.12 2.41
CA ARG A 209 1.15 14.51 2.99
C ARG A 209 1.96 13.66 2.00
N MET A 210 2.46 14.32 0.97
CA MET A 210 3.24 13.69 -0.11
C MET A 210 4.45 12.89 0.41
N ASP A 211 5.01 13.30 1.54
CA ASP A 211 6.08 12.59 2.24
C ASP A 211 5.69 11.15 2.59
N LEU A 212 4.43 10.88 2.96
CA LEU A 212 3.92 9.52 3.22
C LEU A 212 3.91 8.68 1.93
N LYS A 213 3.50 9.28 0.81
CA LYS A 213 3.44 8.58 -0.50
C LYS A 213 4.84 8.25 -1.01
N ILE A 214 5.79 9.18 -0.87
CA ILE A 214 7.20 8.96 -1.22
C ILE A 214 7.79 7.83 -0.38
N LYS A 215 7.52 7.82 0.93
CA LYS A 215 8.00 6.75 1.83
C LYS A 215 7.35 5.41 1.55
N ASN A 216 6.05 5.39 1.25
CA ASN A 216 5.35 4.17 0.85
C ASN A 216 5.98 3.58 -0.41
N PHE A 217 6.20 4.40 -1.44
CA PHE A 217 6.85 3.96 -2.68
C PHE A 217 8.29 3.45 -2.43
N ASP A 218 9.08 4.13 -1.60
CA ASP A 218 10.43 3.63 -1.26
C ASP A 218 10.35 2.27 -0.54
N CYS A 219 9.42 2.09 0.40
CA CYS A 219 9.25 0.84 1.13
C CYS A 219 8.75 -0.30 0.24
N GLU A 220 7.73 -0.06 -0.59
CA GLU A 220 7.26 -1.00 -1.61
C GLU A 220 8.41 -1.40 -2.52
N ARG A 221 9.22 -0.43 -2.97
CA ARG A 221 10.37 -0.69 -3.81
C ARG A 221 11.39 -1.61 -3.14
N TRP A 222 11.81 -1.29 -1.91
CA TRP A 222 12.77 -2.11 -1.15
C TRP A 222 12.26 -3.53 -0.90
N LEU A 223 10.97 -3.66 -0.59
CA LEU A 223 10.38 -4.94 -0.24
C LEU A 223 10.14 -5.81 -1.48
N GLN A 224 9.40 -5.30 -2.47
CA GLN A 224 8.94 -6.05 -3.64
C GLN A 224 10.05 -6.35 -4.65
N PHE A 225 10.96 -5.39 -4.89
CA PHE A 225 11.96 -5.53 -5.95
C PHE A 225 13.35 -5.90 -5.45
N TYR A 226 13.61 -5.84 -4.14
CA TYR A 226 14.93 -6.20 -3.60
C TYR A 226 14.86 -7.29 -2.54
N ALA A 227 14.24 -7.02 -1.39
CA ALA A 227 14.27 -7.94 -0.25
C ALA A 227 13.62 -9.29 -0.57
N GLU A 228 12.37 -9.28 -1.04
CA GLU A 228 11.65 -10.50 -1.38
C GLU A 228 12.35 -11.37 -2.44
N PRO A 229 12.71 -10.84 -3.64
CA PRO A 229 13.36 -11.68 -4.65
C PRO A 229 14.73 -12.18 -4.22
N LEU A 230 15.58 -11.33 -3.63
CA LEU A 230 16.92 -11.74 -3.21
C LEU A 230 16.87 -12.77 -2.08
N TYR A 231 15.98 -12.59 -1.12
CA TYR A 231 15.84 -13.51 0.00
C TYR A 231 15.32 -14.87 -0.45
N ASN A 232 14.38 -14.91 -1.40
CA ASN A 232 13.92 -16.14 -2.02
C ASN A 232 15.02 -16.83 -2.86
N PHE A 233 15.85 -16.08 -3.60
CA PHE A 233 16.99 -16.67 -4.31
C PHE A 233 18.01 -17.27 -3.35
N ALA A 234 18.32 -16.59 -2.25
CA ALA A 234 19.18 -17.15 -1.22
C ALA A 234 18.56 -18.42 -0.61
N SER A 235 17.25 -18.45 -0.39
CA SER A 235 16.53 -19.64 0.08
C SER A 235 16.66 -20.83 -0.87
N ILE A 236 16.49 -20.61 -2.18
CA ILE A 236 16.67 -21.65 -3.21
C ILE A 236 18.11 -22.19 -3.20
N LEU A 237 19.10 -21.35 -2.89
CA LEU A 237 20.50 -21.75 -2.75
C LEU A 237 20.83 -22.41 -1.39
N GLY A 238 19.85 -22.54 -0.50
CA GLY A 238 19.99 -23.25 0.78
C GLY A 238 20.06 -22.36 2.02
N LEU A 239 19.80 -21.05 1.93
CA LEU A 239 19.66 -20.21 3.12
C LEU A 239 18.36 -20.57 3.87
N ASP A 240 18.44 -20.77 5.18
CA ASP A 240 17.25 -20.90 6.01
C ASP A 240 16.54 -19.54 6.15
N THR A 241 15.28 -19.50 5.70
CA THR A 241 14.43 -18.31 5.64
C THR A 241 13.17 -18.43 6.50
N ASN A 242 13.11 -19.38 7.45
CA ASN A 242 11.96 -19.59 8.34
C ASN A 242 11.82 -18.54 9.47
N ASP A 243 12.50 -17.39 9.37
CA ASP A 243 12.57 -16.35 10.42
C ASP A 243 11.44 -15.31 10.39
N ARG A 244 10.54 -15.38 9.41
CA ARG A 244 9.32 -14.55 9.27
C ARG A 244 9.54 -13.04 9.16
N TYR A 245 10.79 -12.58 9.00
CA TYR A 245 11.07 -11.14 8.85
C TYR A 245 10.42 -10.54 7.61
N LEU A 246 10.35 -11.29 6.51
CA LEU A 246 9.69 -10.83 5.29
C LEU A 246 8.17 -10.63 5.52
N GLU A 247 7.52 -11.54 6.23
CA GLU A 247 6.11 -11.43 6.62
C GLU A 247 5.88 -10.21 7.52
N LEU A 248 6.78 -9.97 8.49
CA LEU A 248 6.70 -8.81 9.37
C LEU A 248 6.79 -7.49 8.59
N ALA A 249 7.72 -7.38 7.64
CA ALA A 249 7.85 -6.19 6.80
C ALA A 249 6.58 -5.93 5.97
N TRP A 250 5.99 -6.97 5.37
CA TRP A 250 4.72 -6.84 4.64
C TRP A 250 3.57 -6.41 5.55
N LYS A 251 3.43 -6.99 6.74
CA LYS A 251 2.39 -6.59 7.70
C LYS A 251 2.51 -5.12 8.10
N LEU A 252 3.72 -4.65 8.40
CA LEU A 252 3.96 -3.26 8.76
C LEU A 252 3.62 -2.29 7.61
N LEU A 253 3.95 -2.67 6.37
CA LEU A 253 3.60 -1.88 5.19
C LEU A 253 2.08 -1.83 4.96
N VAL A 254 1.40 -2.98 5.05
CA VAL A 254 -0.07 -3.08 4.88
C VAL A 254 -0.82 -2.29 5.96
N GLN A 255 -0.31 -2.26 7.20
CA GLN A 255 -0.89 -1.42 8.27
C GLN A 255 -0.90 0.07 7.92
N ASN A 256 0.04 0.54 7.09
CA ASN A 256 0.06 1.92 6.60
C ASN A 256 -0.87 2.15 5.40
N SER A 257 -1.43 1.11 4.79
CA SER A 257 -2.26 1.20 3.57
C SER A 257 -3.74 1.48 3.84
N SER A 258 -4.17 1.60 5.11
CA SER A 258 -5.54 2.00 5.43
C SER A 258 -5.86 3.34 4.77
N HIS A 259 -7.10 3.53 4.31
CA HIS A 259 -7.45 4.69 3.48
C HIS A 259 -7.25 6.03 4.21
N ASP A 260 -7.51 6.12 5.51
CA ASP A 260 -7.28 7.33 6.30
C ASP A 260 -5.78 7.55 6.59
N SER A 261 -5.03 6.45 6.77
CA SER A 261 -3.58 6.48 6.94
C SER A 261 -2.88 6.96 5.67
N ILE A 262 -2.89 6.15 4.60
CA ILE A 262 -2.20 6.50 3.35
C ILE A 262 -2.86 7.67 2.65
N GLY A 263 -4.15 7.94 2.88
CA GLY A 263 -4.85 9.13 2.40
C GLY A 263 -4.31 10.43 3.01
N GLY A 264 -3.62 10.35 4.15
CA GLY A 264 -3.06 11.53 4.83
C GLY A 264 -4.11 12.40 5.49
N CYS A 265 -5.24 11.81 5.92
CA CYS A 265 -6.40 12.50 6.48
C CYS A 265 -6.71 12.04 7.91
N SER A 266 -5.67 11.79 8.71
CA SER A 266 -5.76 11.49 10.14
C SER A 266 -5.03 12.55 10.98
N LEU A 267 -5.06 12.36 12.31
CA LEU A 267 -4.28 13.17 13.26
C LEU A 267 -2.77 12.98 13.04
N ASP A 268 -1.98 13.96 13.48
CA ASP A 268 -0.52 13.94 13.32
C ASP A 268 0.12 12.70 13.95
N GLN A 269 -0.36 12.27 15.13
CA GLN A 269 0.15 11.09 15.85
C GLN A 269 0.02 9.80 15.03
N VAL A 270 -1.10 9.64 14.30
CA VAL A 270 -1.30 8.49 13.40
C VAL A 270 -0.23 8.48 12.31
N HIS A 271 0.13 9.65 11.78
CA HIS A 271 1.13 9.77 10.74
C HIS A 271 2.56 9.59 11.28
N GLU A 272 2.86 10.04 12.51
CA GLU A 272 4.12 9.75 13.20
C GLU A 272 4.35 8.24 13.36
N ASP A 273 3.31 7.50 13.76
CA ASP A 273 3.34 6.03 13.83
C ASP A 273 3.59 5.41 12.45
N MET A 274 2.98 5.94 11.39
CA MET A 274 3.25 5.47 10.02
C MET A 274 4.73 5.64 9.64
N ILE A 275 5.35 6.76 10.00
CA ILE A 275 6.79 6.99 9.75
C ILE A 275 7.64 5.93 10.46
N SER A 276 7.31 5.60 11.71
CA SER A 276 7.99 4.54 12.46
C SER A 276 7.85 3.18 11.76
N ARG A 277 6.64 2.82 11.28
CA ARG A 277 6.44 1.59 10.52
C ARG A 277 7.24 1.59 9.21
N PHE A 278 7.26 2.68 8.45
CA PHE A 278 8.08 2.77 7.22
C PHE A 278 9.57 2.58 7.50
N LYS A 279 10.09 3.15 8.60
CA LYS A 279 11.48 2.94 9.01
C LYS A 279 11.76 1.46 9.28
N GLN A 280 10.89 0.79 10.03
CA GLN A 280 11.01 -0.64 10.31
C GLN A 280 10.96 -1.50 9.04
N VAL A 281 10.03 -1.22 8.12
CA VAL A 281 9.95 -1.92 6.83
C VAL A 281 11.26 -1.82 6.07
N LYS A 282 11.84 -0.61 6.01
CA LYS A 282 13.12 -0.37 5.33
C LYS A 282 14.28 -1.09 6.01
N GLU A 283 14.39 -1.00 7.34
CA GLU A 283 15.46 -1.64 8.11
C GLU A 283 15.43 -3.17 7.97
N ILE A 284 14.25 -3.77 8.09
CA ILE A 284 14.06 -5.21 7.89
C ILE A 284 14.45 -5.58 6.44
N SER A 285 13.94 -4.82 5.46
CA SER A 285 14.23 -5.07 4.04
C SER A 285 15.74 -5.00 3.76
N THR A 286 16.44 -3.96 4.22
CA THR A 286 17.89 -3.84 3.97
C THR A 286 18.70 -4.89 4.73
N GLY A 287 18.25 -5.31 5.91
CA GLY A 287 18.84 -6.44 6.63
C GLY A 287 18.71 -7.75 5.86
N LEU A 288 17.51 -8.05 5.34
CA LEU A 288 17.25 -9.23 4.51
C LEU A 288 18.06 -9.23 3.22
N ILE A 289 18.15 -8.08 2.55
CA ILE A 289 18.97 -7.91 1.34
C ILE A 289 20.44 -8.19 1.66
N SER A 290 20.96 -7.62 2.76
CA SER A 290 22.34 -7.84 3.18
C SER A 290 22.62 -9.31 3.45
N LYS A 291 21.76 -9.97 4.24
CA LYS A 291 21.84 -11.41 4.55
C LYS A 291 21.80 -12.26 3.27
N ALA A 292 20.86 -11.97 2.37
CA ALA A 292 20.71 -12.69 1.11
C ALA A 292 21.94 -12.54 0.21
N LEU A 293 22.42 -11.31 0.00
CA LEU A 293 23.57 -11.06 -0.86
C LEU A 293 24.85 -11.66 -0.29
N GLN A 294 25.07 -11.58 1.02
CA GLN A 294 26.21 -12.25 1.67
C GLN A 294 26.17 -13.76 1.44
N PHE A 295 25.00 -14.38 1.55
CA PHE A 295 24.83 -15.81 1.31
C PHE A 295 25.04 -16.20 -0.15
N ILE A 296 24.41 -15.47 -1.08
CA ILE A 296 24.57 -15.68 -2.53
C ILE A 296 26.04 -15.53 -2.93
N VAL A 297 26.72 -14.50 -2.42
CA VAL A 297 28.15 -14.26 -2.66
C VAL A 297 29.00 -15.39 -2.10
N SER A 298 28.78 -15.79 -0.85
CA SER A 298 29.59 -16.83 -0.19
C SER A 298 29.41 -18.24 -0.75
N ASN A 299 28.37 -18.48 -1.56
CA ASN A 299 28.08 -19.79 -2.17
C ASN A 299 28.20 -19.79 -3.71
N GLY A 300 28.58 -18.67 -4.32
CA GLY A 300 28.71 -18.59 -5.77
C GLY A 300 30.03 -19.13 -6.31
N LYS A 301 30.09 -19.46 -7.61
CA LYS A 301 31.29 -20.02 -8.27
C LYS A 301 32.46 -19.04 -8.45
N PHE A 302 32.33 -17.80 -7.99
CA PHE A 302 33.34 -16.74 -8.12
C PHE A 302 34.36 -16.72 -6.96
N LEU A 303 34.36 -17.75 -6.11
CA LEU A 303 35.13 -17.82 -4.86
C LEU A 303 36.61 -18.17 -5.02
N GLU A 304 37.11 -18.43 -6.22
CA GLU A 304 38.55 -18.64 -6.41
C GLU A 304 39.23 -17.29 -6.64
N LYS A 305 39.68 -16.66 -5.53
CA LYS A 305 40.62 -15.53 -5.58
C LYS A 305 41.81 -15.93 -6.45
N LYS A 306 41.94 -15.31 -7.62
CA LYS A 306 43.07 -15.58 -8.53
C LYS A 306 44.37 -14.97 -7.99
N LYS A 307 44.28 -13.81 -7.31
CA LYS A 307 45.41 -13.09 -6.72
C LYS A 307 45.04 -12.40 -5.41
N ALA A 308 46.05 -12.12 -4.59
CA ALA A 308 45.89 -11.48 -3.29
C ALA A 308 45.45 -10.00 -3.39
N ASP A 309 45.88 -9.29 -4.44
CA ASP A 309 45.64 -7.86 -4.67
C ASP A 309 44.37 -7.57 -5.51
N GLU A 310 43.58 -8.60 -5.84
CA GLU A 310 42.33 -8.47 -6.57
C GLU A 310 41.12 -8.42 -5.61
N ASN A 311 40.28 -7.39 -5.80
CA ASN A 311 38.98 -7.25 -5.14
C ASN A 311 37.86 -7.55 -6.15
N TYR A 312 36.74 -8.10 -5.70
CA TYR A 312 35.60 -8.42 -6.56
C TYR A 312 34.41 -7.50 -6.26
N LEU A 313 33.76 -7.02 -7.31
CA LEU A 313 32.52 -6.26 -7.24
C LEU A 313 31.42 -7.08 -7.90
N VAL A 314 30.39 -7.45 -7.15
CA VAL A 314 29.21 -8.14 -7.68
C VAL A 314 28.07 -7.14 -7.81
N CYS A 315 27.58 -6.94 -9.03
CA CYS A 315 26.47 -6.05 -9.31
C CYS A 315 25.22 -6.87 -9.57
N PHE A 316 24.16 -6.64 -8.79
CA PHE A 316 22.87 -7.31 -8.96
C PHE A 316 21.87 -6.36 -9.63
N ASN A 317 21.18 -6.85 -10.66
CA ASN A 317 20.10 -6.15 -11.33
C ASN A 317 18.77 -6.86 -11.03
N PRO A 318 17.92 -6.29 -10.17
CA PRO A 318 16.62 -6.87 -9.86
C PRO A 318 15.57 -6.63 -10.94
N SER A 319 15.84 -5.77 -11.94
CA SER A 319 14.86 -5.47 -12.97
C SER A 319 14.68 -6.62 -13.96
N SER A 320 13.52 -6.65 -14.62
CA SER A 320 13.14 -7.65 -15.62
C SER A 320 13.76 -7.42 -17.00
N TYR A 321 14.72 -6.51 -17.12
CA TYR A 321 15.41 -6.19 -18.36
C TYR A 321 16.93 -6.03 -18.12
N LYS A 322 17.72 -6.31 -19.15
CA LYS A 322 19.16 -6.10 -19.15
C LYS A 322 19.48 -4.61 -19.00
N ARG A 323 20.50 -4.26 -18.22
CA ARG A 323 20.82 -2.87 -17.89
C ARG A 323 22.28 -2.50 -18.22
N ASP A 324 22.41 -1.36 -18.88
CA ASP A 324 23.66 -0.61 -19.06
C ASP A 324 23.46 0.74 -18.38
N GLU A 325 24.34 1.11 -17.43
CA GLU A 325 24.15 2.35 -16.66
C GLU A 325 25.45 2.88 -16.07
N ILE A 326 25.56 4.21 -16.01
CA ILE A 326 26.57 4.90 -15.21
C ILE A 326 26.05 5.01 -13.78
N VAL A 327 26.65 4.25 -12.86
CA VAL A 327 26.25 4.23 -11.45
C VAL A 327 27.30 4.89 -10.56
N PRO A 328 26.89 5.61 -9.49
CA PRO A 328 27.83 6.03 -8.47
C PRO A 328 28.34 4.79 -7.71
N PHE A 329 29.62 4.80 -7.34
CA PHE A 329 30.21 3.76 -6.52
C PHE A 329 30.91 4.35 -5.29
N VAL A 330 31.01 3.50 -4.26
CA VAL A 330 31.92 3.64 -3.12
C VAL A 330 32.64 2.31 -2.98
N ILE A 331 33.94 2.29 -3.26
CA ILE A 331 34.75 1.07 -3.31
C ILE A 331 35.92 1.23 -2.36
N ASP A 332 36.16 0.20 -1.55
CA ASP A 332 37.27 0.13 -0.62
C ASP A 332 38.41 -0.73 -1.19
N ILE A 333 39.64 -0.23 -1.11
CA ILE A 333 40.88 -0.95 -1.45
C ILE A 333 41.77 -0.97 -0.21
N PRO A 334 42.28 -2.13 0.25
CA PRO A 334 43.20 -2.19 1.39
C PRO A 334 44.40 -1.26 1.19
N VAL A 335 44.81 -0.55 2.25
CA VAL A 335 45.91 0.44 2.18
C VAL A 335 47.20 -0.17 1.62
N GLU A 336 47.48 -1.44 1.94
CA GLU A 336 48.66 -2.19 1.47
C GLU A 336 48.67 -2.46 -0.04
N PHE A 337 47.50 -2.51 -0.68
CA PHE A 337 47.38 -2.73 -2.12
C PHE A 337 47.07 -1.46 -2.91
N ASP A 338 46.83 -0.34 -2.22
CA ASP A 338 46.52 0.92 -2.86
C ASP A 338 47.67 1.43 -3.73
N LYS A 339 47.35 1.86 -4.95
CA LYS A 339 48.30 2.45 -5.90
C LYS A 339 47.87 3.84 -6.39
N GLY A 340 46.85 4.42 -5.75
CA GLY A 340 46.30 5.75 -6.08
C GLY A 340 45.24 5.74 -7.20
N SER A 341 44.93 4.58 -7.79
CA SER A 341 43.86 4.38 -8.77
C SER A 341 43.51 2.89 -8.91
N PHE A 342 42.54 2.55 -9.76
CA PHE A 342 42.19 1.17 -10.08
C PHE A 342 41.53 1.03 -11.48
N ARG A 343 41.59 -0.18 -12.03
CA ARG A 343 40.75 -0.62 -13.15
C ARG A 343 39.61 -1.50 -12.67
N LEU A 344 38.50 -1.40 -13.37
CA LEU A 344 37.35 -2.26 -13.22
C LEU A 344 37.20 -3.06 -14.51
N ILE A 345 37.33 -4.38 -14.45
CA ILE A 345 37.18 -5.27 -15.59
C ILE A 345 36.09 -6.30 -15.32
N ASP A 346 35.40 -6.80 -16.34
CA ASP A 346 34.55 -7.98 -16.18
C ASP A 346 35.36 -9.29 -16.28
N LEU A 347 34.71 -10.44 -16.05
CA LEU A 347 35.35 -11.75 -16.11
C LEU A 347 35.84 -12.14 -17.52
N SER A 348 35.39 -11.42 -18.55
CA SER A 348 35.86 -11.57 -19.94
C SER A 348 36.96 -10.56 -20.29
N GLU A 349 37.54 -9.91 -19.27
CA GLU A 349 38.60 -8.89 -19.37
C GLU A 349 38.20 -7.60 -20.10
N ASN A 350 36.90 -7.35 -20.27
CA ASN A 350 36.45 -6.06 -20.80
C ASN A 350 36.56 -4.98 -19.72
N GLU A 351 37.23 -3.89 -20.07
CA GLU A 351 37.48 -2.78 -19.15
C GLU A 351 36.32 -1.78 -19.12
N MET A 352 35.85 -1.44 -17.92
CA MET A 352 34.79 -0.46 -17.70
C MET A 352 35.37 0.95 -17.56
N ASN A 353 34.61 1.94 -18.01
CA ASN A 353 34.93 3.34 -17.77
C ASN A 353 34.68 3.68 -16.29
N VAL A 354 35.66 4.30 -15.65
CA VAL A 354 35.65 4.66 -14.23
C VAL A 354 36.14 6.09 -14.07
N GLN A 355 35.35 6.91 -13.38
CA GLN A 355 35.71 8.28 -13.01
C GLN A 355 35.75 8.42 -11.49
N ILE A 356 36.94 8.57 -10.93
CA ILE A 356 37.14 8.82 -9.49
C ILE A 356 36.91 10.31 -9.22
N SER A 357 36.10 10.61 -8.19
CA SER A 357 35.76 11.98 -7.77
C SER A 357 36.39 12.36 -6.43
N LYS A 358 36.55 11.40 -5.51
CA LYS A 358 37.10 11.60 -4.17
C LYS A 358 37.79 10.34 -3.69
N VAL A 359 38.86 10.49 -2.92
CA VAL A 359 39.52 9.41 -2.18
C VAL A 359 39.70 9.85 -0.74
N GLU A 360 39.42 8.98 0.21
CA GLU A 360 39.67 9.22 1.63
C GLU A 360 40.18 7.97 2.35
N ASN A 361 40.77 8.16 3.54
CA ASN A 361 41.08 7.04 4.42
C ASN A 361 39.81 6.65 5.19
N ALA A 362 39.59 5.34 5.35
CA ALA A 362 38.49 4.83 6.16
C ALA A 362 38.92 3.59 6.96
N GLN A 363 38.24 3.37 8.09
CA GLN A 363 38.43 2.21 8.96
C GLN A 363 37.06 1.59 9.29
N PRO A 364 36.35 1.00 8.31
CA PRO A 364 35.09 0.30 8.57
C PRO A 364 35.31 -0.87 9.54
N VAL A 365 34.28 -1.18 10.32
CA VAL A 365 34.26 -2.33 11.22
C VAL A 365 34.06 -3.61 10.41
N LEU A 366 34.92 -4.59 10.66
CA LEU A 366 34.79 -5.97 10.25
C LEU A 366 34.15 -6.77 11.40
N GLU A 367 32.96 -7.29 11.15
CA GLU A 367 32.26 -8.16 12.10
C GLU A 367 32.32 -9.62 11.65
N GLN A 368 32.54 -10.52 12.61
CA GLN A 368 32.43 -11.96 12.42
C GLN A 368 31.72 -12.52 13.65
N MET A 369 30.66 -13.30 13.46
CA MET A 369 29.80 -13.76 14.57
C MET A 369 30.50 -14.62 15.63
N ILE A 370 31.66 -15.19 15.31
CA ILE A 370 32.46 -16.05 16.20
C ILE A 370 33.76 -15.40 16.68
N ASP A 371 33.98 -14.12 16.39
CA ASP A 371 35.16 -13.36 16.81
C ASP A 371 34.78 -11.92 17.20
N ARG A 372 35.71 -11.18 17.81
CA ARG A 372 35.50 -9.77 18.14
C ARG A 372 35.48 -8.90 16.89
N PRO A 373 34.77 -7.75 16.92
CA PRO A 373 34.88 -6.75 15.86
C PRO A 373 36.32 -6.26 15.68
N MET A 374 36.76 -6.16 14.43
CA MET A 374 38.04 -5.57 14.02
C MET A 374 37.79 -4.36 13.11
N TYR A 375 38.83 -3.61 12.75
CA TYR A 375 38.73 -2.59 11.71
C TYR A 375 39.55 -3.01 10.48
N VAL A 376 39.17 -2.54 9.30
CA VAL A 376 39.93 -2.77 8.06
C VAL A 376 40.51 -1.44 7.58
N ASP A 377 41.83 -1.34 7.47
CA ASP A 377 42.47 -0.14 6.92
C ASP A 377 42.33 -0.09 5.40
N VAL A 378 41.51 0.85 4.90
CA VAL A 378 41.21 0.98 3.47
C VAL A 378 41.34 2.42 2.97
N LYS A 379 41.65 2.54 1.67
CA LYS A 379 41.43 3.71 0.85
C LYS A 379 40.05 3.59 0.20
N ARG A 380 39.16 4.53 0.53
CA ARG A 380 37.79 4.58 0.02
C ARG A 380 37.71 5.51 -1.18
N TYR A 381 37.35 4.94 -2.32
CA TYR A 381 37.19 5.61 -3.60
C TYR A 381 35.72 5.89 -3.88
N PHE A 382 35.40 7.14 -4.19
CA PHE A 382 34.09 7.57 -4.67
C PHE A 382 34.20 7.91 -6.14
N GLY A 383 33.16 7.62 -6.91
CA GLY A 383 33.16 7.92 -8.34
C GLY A 383 31.95 7.39 -9.08
N TYR A 384 32.09 7.29 -10.40
CA TYR A 384 31.11 6.72 -11.29
C TYR A 384 31.74 5.62 -12.15
N ALA A 385 31.01 4.54 -12.37
CA ALA A 385 31.41 3.46 -13.26
C ALA A 385 30.31 3.22 -14.30
N GLU A 386 30.70 3.08 -15.56
CA GLU A 386 29.81 2.68 -16.64
C GLU A 386 29.71 1.15 -16.65
N LEU A 387 28.68 0.61 -16.02
CA LEU A 387 28.45 -0.82 -15.94
C LEU A 387 27.64 -1.30 -17.14
N LYS A 388 28.20 -2.24 -17.90
CA LYS A 388 27.58 -2.76 -19.12
C LYS A 388 27.12 -4.20 -18.96
N SER A 389 25.96 -4.45 -19.55
CA SER A 389 25.37 -5.75 -19.78
C SER A 389 25.09 -6.53 -18.49
N ILE A 390 24.53 -5.88 -17.48
CA ILE A 390 24.08 -6.57 -16.27
C ILE A 390 22.79 -7.34 -16.62
N PRO A 391 22.75 -8.68 -16.42
CA PRO A 391 21.61 -9.50 -16.82
C PRO A 391 20.34 -9.11 -16.04
N GLN A 392 19.17 -9.31 -16.63
CA GLN A 392 17.89 -9.16 -15.93
C GLN A 392 17.77 -10.17 -14.81
N VAL A 393 17.19 -9.77 -13.67
CA VAL A 393 16.98 -10.60 -12.47
C VAL A 393 18.22 -11.47 -12.18
N GLY A 394 19.39 -10.84 -12.15
CA GLY A 394 20.66 -11.55 -12.13
C GLY A 394 21.83 -10.68 -11.73
N SER A 395 23.03 -11.26 -11.75
CA SER A 395 24.25 -10.56 -11.36
C SER A 395 25.35 -10.66 -12.41
N LYS A 396 26.28 -9.71 -12.35
CA LYS A 396 27.55 -9.73 -13.07
C LYS A 396 28.68 -9.37 -12.11
N THR A 397 29.78 -10.10 -12.22
CA THR A 397 30.98 -9.89 -11.38
C THR A 397 32.03 -9.11 -12.16
N PHE A 398 32.67 -8.19 -11.47
CA PHE A 398 33.79 -7.39 -11.93
C PHE A 398 34.98 -7.58 -10.99
N ILE A 399 36.18 -7.36 -11.51
CA ILE A 399 37.44 -7.39 -10.77
C ILE A 399 37.96 -5.95 -10.69
N ILE A 400 38.29 -5.54 -9.47
CA ILE A 400 38.95 -4.27 -9.15
C ILE A 400 40.44 -4.57 -9.01
N ILE A 401 41.24 -3.93 -9.86
CA ILE A 401 42.69 -4.13 -9.91
C ILE A 401 43.37 -2.79 -9.58
N PRO A 402 44.04 -2.65 -8.42
CA PRO A 402 44.77 -1.44 -8.07
C PRO A 402 45.90 -1.13 -9.05
N GLU A 403 45.99 0.12 -9.49
CA GLU A 403 47.02 0.59 -10.43
C GLU A 403 47.45 2.04 -10.21
N LYS A 404 48.60 2.41 -10.78
CA LYS A 404 49.12 3.77 -10.70
C LYS A 404 48.49 4.64 -11.79
N ASN A 405 48.03 5.84 -11.42
CA ASN A 405 47.74 6.97 -12.31
C ASN A 405 46.87 6.65 -13.55
N LYS A 406 45.68 6.08 -13.35
CA LYS A 406 44.70 6.06 -14.43
C LYS A 406 44.00 7.40 -14.54
N THR A 407 44.11 8.03 -15.70
CA THR A 407 43.23 9.13 -16.09
C THR A 407 42.06 8.51 -16.84
N SER A 408 40.82 8.73 -16.40
CA SER A 408 39.64 8.28 -17.15
C SER A 408 39.74 8.75 -18.61
N LYS A 409 39.58 7.84 -19.58
CA LYS A 409 39.67 8.18 -21.00
C LYS A 409 38.52 9.11 -21.44
N GLU A 410 37.37 8.99 -20.79
CA GLU A 410 36.18 9.81 -21.02
C GLU A 410 35.65 10.38 -19.70
N LYS A 411 35.15 11.62 -19.72
CA LYS A 411 34.45 12.17 -18.56
C LYS A 411 33.03 11.63 -18.56
N LEU A 412 32.73 10.72 -17.63
CA LEU A 412 31.38 10.24 -17.36
C LEU A 412 30.48 11.37 -16.81
N ALA A 413 31.07 12.42 -16.23
CA ALA A 413 30.37 13.64 -15.83
C ALA A 413 31.18 14.90 -16.16
N SER A 414 30.59 15.83 -16.90
CA SER A 414 31.19 17.13 -17.26
C SER A 414 30.64 18.29 -16.43
N LYS A 415 31.52 19.20 -15.99
CA LYS A 415 31.13 20.49 -15.41
C LYS A 415 30.94 21.49 -16.56
N ILE A 416 29.69 21.81 -16.90
CA ILE A 416 29.36 22.80 -17.95
C ILE A 416 29.74 24.19 -17.43
N ARG A 417 30.55 24.95 -18.19
CA ARG A 417 31.02 26.28 -17.77
C ARG A 417 30.36 27.47 -18.49
N ASP A 418 29.85 27.33 -19.72
CA ASP A 418 29.41 28.52 -20.47
C ASP A 418 28.03 28.43 -21.16
N ARG A 419 27.41 27.23 -21.31
CA ARG A 419 26.01 27.05 -21.76
C ARG A 419 25.40 25.77 -21.21
N LEU A 420 24.27 25.87 -20.51
CA LEU A 420 23.51 24.73 -19.94
C LEU A 420 22.83 23.88 -21.04
N ILE A 421 23.62 23.31 -21.95
CA ILE A 421 23.14 22.35 -22.94
C ILE A 421 23.58 20.95 -22.50
N LEU A 422 22.62 20.06 -22.29
CA LEU A 422 22.86 18.63 -22.05
C LEU A 422 22.50 17.88 -23.33
N GLU A 423 23.48 17.25 -23.98
CA GLU A 423 23.29 16.57 -25.26
C GLU A 423 23.85 15.15 -25.21
N ASN A 424 23.05 14.18 -25.68
CA ASN A 424 23.47 12.81 -25.94
C ASN A 424 22.84 12.34 -27.28
N ASP A 425 23.02 11.07 -27.62
CA ASP A 425 22.53 10.50 -28.89
C ASP A 425 20.99 10.56 -29.07
N TYR A 426 20.23 10.84 -28.00
CA TYR A 426 18.76 10.82 -27.99
C TYR A 426 18.12 12.19 -27.75
N LEU A 427 18.72 13.03 -26.90
CA LEU A 427 18.14 14.27 -26.43
C LEU A 427 19.18 15.40 -26.38
N LYS A 428 18.72 16.60 -26.71
CA LYS A 428 19.41 17.87 -26.49
C LYS A 428 18.49 18.78 -25.67
N ILE A 429 18.87 19.07 -24.43
CA ILE A 429 18.12 19.88 -23.46
C ILE A 429 18.82 21.21 -23.24
#